data_AF-A0A8J9SSS1-F1
#
_entry.id   AF-A0A8J9SSS1-F1
#
_cell.length_a   1.000
_cell.length_b   1.000
_cell.length_c   1.000
_cell.angle_alpha   90.00
_cell.angle_beta   90.00
_cell.angle_gamma   90.00
#
_symmetry.space_group_name_H-M   'P 1'
#
loop_
_entity.id
_entity.type
_entity.pdbx_description
1 polymer ?
#
loop_
_entity_poly.entity_id
_entity_poly.type
_entity_poly.pdbx_seq_one_letter_code
_entity_poly.pdbx_strand_id
1 'polypeptide(L)'
;MARASHRSLVVPSLLLNGEQLSAGTHLSGNNASSVPFEDIYDMKTFKEKLESLGVKVVAASRAPPFPNLTVASPDDLAKASPSLHSYQAVKHLQIQCPLWAIPGDQMLQEADTIKVVLAGLQPSQDLLKYVDAASEHLKGLSADGTFNFLHLRLENDWVAHCKRWTDIRDGKLRNNCFNNTFSLATQLVSKGVLPGTPLFVSMYWPSTDERVLEQALGSLLYEGYNLVLKPDALDFLYSLPREVAASVSYFLSMRSERFIGNSVSTFSALSILERRIEGKWASYYNGGNIPLAVYIPLYALPWVFTFNSWSQEYEYMLKPAVISASSHKSLHPVCVFSGDTKSLIFRWLTRQGVQTIVQNSAWAGLLEKSLNNSGDNVHHSHLYANNTMALGFLERIDVPLLPQLSEYEYVLFTDSDIFFRKPLTLESFQLPLPTTIGMAPEGSDGFPFDAGVMLLNIPALKSSYPAFARFVFSNEHGMFFPRNGPGDQGAYDQFNESTVHEGKLLTAFNAKPYHPFDDDATIVHWHGPKPMQFIRFLQSGRCPLKQGDNMCSRGLENSYCQYLREWTVYAEPQLSADFRAALSKCPNTAAAP
;
A
#
# COMPACT_ATOMS: atom_id res chain seq x y z
N MET A 1 22.40 6.85 8.65
CA MET A 1 23.85 6.67 8.91
C MET A 1 24.55 7.90 9.50
N ALA A 2 24.55 9.06 8.82
CA ALA A 2 25.25 10.27 9.34
C ALA A 2 24.75 10.67 10.75
N ARG A 3 23.43 10.69 10.96
CA ARG A 3 22.78 10.90 12.26
C ARG A 3 23.29 9.93 13.33
N ALA A 4 23.20 8.62 13.08
CA ALA A 4 23.60 7.57 14.02
C ALA A 4 25.10 7.57 14.36
N SER A 5 25.95 8.10 13.47
CA SER A 5 27.40 8.15 13.65
C SER A 5 27.92 9.53 14.09
N HIS A 6 27.03 10.51 14.30
CA HIS A 6 27.36 11.91 14.58
C HIS A 6 28.35 12.54 13.60
N ARG A 7 28.27 12.14 12.32
CA ARG A 7 29.11 12.67 11.23
C ARG A 7 28.35 13.70 10.41
N SER A 8 29.10 14.57 9.75
CA SER A 8 28.54 15.50 8.77
C SER A 8 28.28 14.75 7.46
N LEU A 9 27.07 14.89 6.92
CA LEU A 9 26.70 14.39 5.60
C LEU A 9 27.33 15.27 4.52
N VAL A 10 28.12 14.66 3.64
CA VAL A 10 28.59 15.31 2.41
C VAL A 10 27.58 14.99 1.32
N VAL A 11 26.93 16.01 0.78
CA VAL A 11 25.98 15.84 -0.33
C VAL A 11 26.71 15.37 -1.61
N PRO A 12 26.05 14.59 -2.47
CA PRO A 12 26.66 14.14 -3.73
C PRO A 12 26.64 15.24 -4.80
N SER A 13 27.52 15.12 -5.79
CA SER A 13 27.29 15.76 -7.09
C SER A 13 26.25 14.96 -7.87
N LEU A 14 25.47 15.63 -8.72
CA LEU A 14 24.35 15.06 -9.46
C LEU A 14 24.71 14.92 -10.93
N LEU A 15 24.37 13.79 -11.55
CA LEU A 15 24.60 13.56 -12.98
C LEU A 15 23.62 14.39 -13.82
N LEU A 16 24.10 14.99 -14.91
CA LEU A 16 23.26 15.68 -15.90
C LEU A 16 22.74 14.76 -17.02
N ASN A 17 23.31 13.56 -17.14
CA ASN A 17 22.83 12.51 -18.02
C ASN A 17 22.96 11.15 -17.33
N GLY A 18 21.82 10.53 -16.99
CA GLY A 18 21.73 9.22 -16.38
C GLY A 18 21.31 8.10 -17.35
N GLU A 19 21.47 8.25 -18.66
CA GLU A 19 21.12 7.21 -19.64
C GLU A 19 21.90 5.90 -19.37
N GLN A 20 21.15 4.80 -19.24
CA GLN A 20 21.69 3.45 -19.01
C GLN A 20 21.41 2.56 -20.24
N LEU A 21 22.20 2.78 -21.30
CA LEU A 21 22.02 2.07 -22.56
C LEU A 21 22.41 0.57 -22.47
N SER A 22 23.22 0.19 -21.49
CA SER A 22 23.62 -1.20 -21.27
C SER A 22 23.89 -1.50 -19.80
N ALA A 23 23.90 -2.79 -19.43
CA ALA A 23 24.25 -3.25 -18.07
C ALA A 23 25.71 -2.92 -17.67
N GLY A 24 26.60 -2.66 -18.63
CA GLY A 24 27.98 -2.27 -18.37
C GLY A 24 28.20 -0.76 -18.25
N THR A 25 27.21 0.06 -18.58
CA THR A 25 27.34 1.53 -18.59
C THR A 25 26.94 2.08 -17.23
N HIS A 26 27.84 2.00 -16.24
CA HIS A 26 27.67 2.70 -14.96
C HIS A 26 28.33 4.07 -15.03
N LEU A 27 27.52 5.12 -15.15
CA LEU A 27 27.99 6.50 -14.98
C LEU A 27 28.09 6.78 -13.47
N SER A 28 29.28 7.19 -13.01
CA SER A 28 29.50 7.60 -11.62
C SER A 28 29.59 9.13 -11.53
N GLY A 29 29.22 9.69 -10.37
CA GLY A 29 29.20 11.14 -10.12
C GLY A 29 30.54 11.86 -10.27
N ASN A 30 31.65 11.14 -10.49
CA ASN A 30 32.97 11.72 -10.74
C ASN A 30 33.24 12.02 -12.24
N ASN A 31 32.24 11.82 -13.11
CA ASN A 31 32.36 12.13 -14.53
C ASN A 31 32.19 13.64 -14.80
N ALA A 32 32.74 14.12 -15.91
CA ALA A 32 32.71 15.52 -16.35
C ALA A 32 31.29 16.11 -16.59
N SER A 33 30.25 15.28 -16.50
CA SER A 33 28.85 15.64 -16.70
C SER A 33 28.05 15.73 -15.39
N SER A 34 28.71 15.99 -14.26
CA SER A 34 28.03 16.22 -12.98
C SER A 34 27.96 17.70 -12.61
N VAL A 35 26.95 18.06 -11.82
CA VAL A 35 26.77 19.39 -11.22
C VAL A 35 26.73 19.31 -9.69
N PRO A 36 27.11 20.38 -8.98
CA PRO A 36 26.88 20.50 -7.55
C PRO A 36 25.41 20.25 -7.15
N PHE A 37 25.20 19.75 -5.92
CA PHE A 37 23.86 19.52 -5.37
C PHE A 37 23.02 20.80 -5.35
N GLU A 38 23.66 21.92 -5.00
CA GLU A 38 23.07 23.25 -4.89
C GLU A 38 22.55 23.83 -6.22
N ASP A 39 22.98 23.28 -7.36
CA ASP A 39 22.47 23.71 -8.67
C ASP A 39 21.06 23.17 -8.92
N ILE A 40 20.71 22.02 -8.34
CA ILE A 40 19.40 21.37 -8.49
C ILE A 40 18.50 21.61 -7.28
N TYR A 41 19.06 21.57 -6.07
CA TYR A 41 18.31 21.68 -4.82
C TYR A 41 18.72 22.90 -3.99
N ASP A 42 17.77 23.46 -3.23
CA ASP A 42 18.07 24.50 -2.26
C ASP A 42 18.88 23.95 -1.08
N MET A 43 20.20 24.11 -1.16
CA MET A 43 21.15 23.70 -0.12
C MET A 43 20.85 24.31 1.25
N LYS A 44 20.33 25.54 1.30
CA LYS A 44 20.02 26.20 2.58
C LYS A 44 18.85 25.47 3.24
N THR A 45 17.75 25.30 2.52
CA THR A 45 16.56 24.60 3.02
C THR A 45 16.89 23.15 3.39
N PHE A 46 17.63 22.44 2.54
CA PHE A 46 18.06 21.06 2.82
C PHE A 46 18.89 20.99 4.11
N LYS A 47 19.89 21.87 4.27
CA LYS A 47 20.71 21.95 5.47
C LYS A 47 19.89 22.22 6.73
N GLU A 48 18.99 23.21 6.70
CA GLU A 48 18.14 23.55 7.85
C GLU A 48 17.26 22.37 8.28
N LYS A 49 16.67 21.64 7.33
CA LYS A 49 15.88 20.43 7.62
C LYS A 49 16.73 19.33 8.25
N LEU A 50 17.91 19.05 7.70
CA LEU A 50 18.79 18.02 8.24
C LEU A 50 19.40 18.40 9.60
N GLU A 51 19.71 19.68 9.82
CA GLU A 51 20.20 20.18 11.11
C GLU A 51 19.14 20.06 12.22
N SER A 52 17.85 20.16 11.88
CA SER A 52 16.75 19.89 12.82
C SER A 52 16.74 18.43 13.32
N LEU A 53 17.37 17.51 12.59
CA LEU A 53 17.57 16.11 12.98
C LEU A 53 18.94 15.86 13.65
N GLY A 54 19.72 16.91 13.90
CA GLY A 54 21.09 16.83 14.42
C GLY A 54 22.12 16.39 13.37
N VAL A 55 21.81 16.47 12.07
CA VAL A 55 22.72 16.12 10.98
C VAL A 55 23.34 17.38 10.38
N LYS A 56 24.65 17.51 10.50
CA LYS A 56 25.39 18.58 9.81
C LYS A 56 25.53 18.25 8.33
N VAL A 57 25.35 19.23 7.46
CA VAL A 57 25.47 19.05 6.00
C VAL A 57 26.62 19.88 5.44
N VAL A 58 27.41 19.28 4.55
CA VAL A 58 28.57 19.88 3.90
C VAL A 58 28.46 19.69 2.39
N ALA A 59 28.68 20.75 1.61
CA ALA A 59 28.77 20.68 0.15
C ALA A 59 29.99 19.86 -0.28
N ALA A 60 29.88 19.11 -1.38
CA ALA A 60 30.98 18.27 -1.89
C ALA A 60 32.28 19.07 -2.10
N SER A 61 32.17 20.29 -2.65
CA SER A 61 33.28 21.21 -2.91
C SER A 61 34.02 21.70 -1.65
N ARG A 62 33.39 21.59 -0.47
CA ARG A 62 33.94 22.03 0.82
C ARG A 62 34.36 20.87 1.71
N ALA A 63 34.11 19.64 1.28
CA ALA A 63 34.49 18.48 2.05
C ALA A 63 36.01 18.26 1.95
N PRO A 64 36.70 17.98 3.06
CA PRO A 64 38.11 17.60 2.99
C PRO A 64 38.28 16.30 2.20
N PRO A 65 39.43 16.05 1.56
CA PRO A 65 39.68 14.74 0.96
C PRO A 65 39.61 13.65 2.04
N PHE A 66 38.89 12.57 1.78
CA PHE A 66 38.72 11.45 2.71
C PHE A 66 39.00 10.10 2.03
N PRO A 67 39.43 9.09 2.79
CA PRO A 67 39.60 7.74 2.27
C PRO A 67 38.25 7.20 1.78
N ASN A 68 38.24 6.68 0.55
CA ASN A 68 37.08 5.97 0.02
C ASN A 68 36.98 4.60 0.69
N LEU A 69 35.85 4.34 1.34
CA LEU A 69 35.46 3.00 1.75
C LEU A 69 34.48 2.46 0.72
N THR A 70 34.94 1.52 -0.12
CA THR A 70 34.05 0.78 -1.01
C THR A 70 33.49 -0.40 -0.24
N VAL A 71 32.16 -0.43 -0.06
CA VAL A 71 31.45 -1.60 0.46
C VAL A 71 31.02 -2.43 -0.74
N ALA A 72 31.45 -3.70 -0.80
CA ALA A 72 31.27 -4.55 -1.98
C ALA A 72 29.82 -5.00 -2.20
N SER A 73 28.99 -5.05 -1.16
CA SER A 73 27.58 -5.43 -1.26
C SER A 73 26.68 -4.72 -0.23
N PRO A 74 25.36 -4.61 -0.50
CA PRO A 74 24.36 -4.13 0.46
C PRO A 74 24.37 -4.90 1.79
N ASP A 75 24.53 -6.22 1.75
CA ASP A 75 24.58 -7.10 2.94
C ASP A 75 25.81 -6.82 3.82
N ASP A 76 26.88 -6.30 3.22
CA ASP A 76 28.09 -5.92 3.94
C ASP A 76 27.95 -4.58 4.65
N LEU A 77 26.88 -3.80 4.40
CA LEU A 77 26.69 -2.49 5.04
C LEU A 77 26.16 -2.59 6.47
N ALA A 78 25.31 -3.60 6.75
CA ALA A 78 25.00 -4.01 8.12
C ALA A 78 26.27 -4.46 8.88
N LYS A 79 27.20 -5.11 8.17
CA LYS A 79 28.54 -5.47 8.68
C LYS A 79 29.53 -4.30 8.66
N ALA A 80 29.26 -3.24 7.91
CA ALA A 80 30.11 -2.06 7.82
C ALA A 80 29.93 -1.13 9.02
N SER A 81 28.83 -1.24 9.77
CA SER A 81 28.67 -0.45 11.01
C SER A 81 29.81 -0.71 12.01
N PRO A 82 30.22 -1.97 12.29
CA PRO A 82 31.48 -2.27 12.96
C PRO A 82 32.72 -1.67 12.27
N SER A 83 32.82 -1.78 10.94
CA SER A 83 33.97 -1.25 10.18
C SER A 83 34.08 0.28 10.23
N LEU A 84 32.96 1.00 10.40
CA LEU A 84 32.96 2.45 10.63
C LEU A 84 33.64 2.82 11.95
N HIS A 85 33.75 1.89 12.92
CA HIS A 85 34.53 2.12 14.13
C HIS A 85 36.02 2.35 13.83
N SER A 86 36.58 1.65 12.83
CA SER A 86 37.97 1.88 12.38
C SER A 86 38.16 3.27 11.75
N TYR A 87 37.06 3.97 11.43
CA TYR A 87 37.04 5.32 10.88
C TYR A 87 36.46 6.35 11.84
N GLN A 88 36.45 6.11 13.15
CA GLN A 88 35.87 7.05 14.14
C GLN A 88 36.42 8.48 14.04
N ALA A 89 37.68 8.65 13.62
CA ALA A 89 38.28 9.96 13.42
C ALA A 89 37.73 10.73 12.21
N VAL A 90 37.05 10.05 11.27
CA VAL A 90 36.50 10.67 10.05
C VAL A 90 35.18 11.36 10.38
N LYS A 91 35.17 12.69 10.32
CA LYS A 91 34.01 13.54 10.68
C LYS A 91 32.98 13.71 9.57
N HIS A 92 33.24 13.19 8.39
CA HIS A 92 32.42 13.35 7.19
C HIS A 92 31.97 11.98 6.65
N LEU A 93 30.79 11.93 6.05
CA LEU A 93 30.25 10.73 5.42
C LEU A 93 29.64 11.13 4.07
N GLN A 94 30.17 10.57 2.99
CA GLN A 94 29.55 10.64 1.66
C GLN A 94 29.09 9.23 1.28
N ILE A 95 27.90 9.11 0.70
CA ILE A 95 27.39 7.84 0.18
C ILE A 95 27.10 8.03 -1.30
N GLN A 96 27.77 7.26 -2.16
CA GLN A 96 27.61 7.38 -3.61
C GLN A 96 26.40 6.58 -4.15
N CYS A 97 25.96 5.53 -3.46
CA CYS A 97 24.73 4.77 -3.79
C CYS A 97 23.95 4.42 -2.51
N PRO A 98 23.10 5.33 -2.00
CA PRO A 98 22.53 5.21 -0.66
C PRO A 98 21.34 4.26 -0.54
N LEU A 99 20.62 4.01 -1.64
CA LEU A 99 19.35 3.27 -1.62
C LEU A 99 19.45 1.82 -1.11
N TRP A 100 20.65 1.26 -1.08
CA TRP A 100 20.89 -0.14 -0.72
C TRP A 100 21.56 -0.31 0.64
N ALA A 101 21.72 0.78 1.39
CA ALA A 101 22.58 0.81 2.58
C ALA A 101 21.85 0.65 3.91
N ILE A 102 20.51 0.71 3.92
CA ILE A 102 19.72 0.72 5.16
C ILE A 102 18.67 -0.39 5.10
N PRO A 103 18.64 -1.31 6.08
CA PRO A 103 17.58 -2.31 6.19
C PRO A 103 16.17 -1.69 6.24
N GLY A 104 15.19 -2.36 5.65
CA GLY A 104 13.82 -1.83 5.53
C GLY A 104 13.13 -1.59 6.87
N ASP A 105 13.34 -2.45 7.86
CA ASP A 105 12.87 -2.29 9.24
C ASP A 105 13.46 -1.03 9.91
N GLN A 106 14.75 -0.76 9.67
CA GLN A 106 15.38 0.48 10.12
C GLN A 106 14.80 1.70 9.39
N MET A 107 14.47 1.61 8.10
CA MET A 107 13.81 2.70 7.38
C MET A 107 12.40 2.99 7.94
N LEU A 108 11.63 1.97 8.31
CA LEU A 108 10.33 2.14 8.97
C LEU A 108 10.46 2.87 10.32
N GLN A 109 11.48 2.52 11.11
CA GLN A 109 11.76 3.21 12.38
C GLN A 109 12.15 4.68 12.17
N GLU A 110 12.82 4.97 11.06
CA GLU A 110 13.29 6.31 10.67
C GLU A 110 12.36 7.00 9.64
N ALA A 111 11.10 6.58 9.53
CA ALA A 111 10.16 7.13 8.56
C ALA A 111 10.05 8.66 8.63
N ASP A 112 10.03 9.23 9.84
CA ASP A 112 9.95 10.69 10.02
C ASP A 112 11.24 11.41 9.60
N THR A 113 12.41 10.78 9.79
CA THR A 113 13.67 11.27 9.24
C THR A 113 13.60 11.34 7.72
N ILE A 114 13.09 10.29 7.08
CA ILE A 114 12.96 10.25 5.62
C ILE A 114 12.00 11.34 5.14
N LYS A 115 10.84 11.52 5.78
CA LYS A 115 9.91 12.62 5.46
C LYS A 115 10.58 13.99 5.53
N VAL A 116 11.39 14.24 6.56
CA VAL A 116 12.13 15.51 6.71
C VAL A 116 13.18 15.69 5.62
N VAL A 117 13.87 14.61 5.22
CA VAL A 117 14.83 14.64 4.10
C VAL A 117 14.12 15.00 2.80
N LEU A 118 13.02 14.32 2.47
CA LEU A 118 12.25 14.58 1.24
C LEU A 118 11.71 16.02 1.24
N ALA A 119 11.18 16.49 2.37
CA ALA A 119 10.75 17.88 2.53
C ALA A 119 11.89 18.91 2.38
N GLY A 120 13.15 18.50 2.60
CA GLY A 120 14.33 19.33 2.38
C GLY A 120 14.81 19.37 0.93
N LEU A 121 14.40 18.42 0.07
CA LEU A 121 14.76 18.36 -1.34
C LEU A 121 13.93 19.33 -2.19
N GLN A 122 13.97 20.61 -1.82
CA GLN A 122 13.30 21.69 -2.58
C GLN A 122 14.15 22.12 -3.78
N PRO A 123 13.55 22.58 -4.88
CA PRO A 123 14.30 23.04 -6.06
C PRO A 123 15.18 24.25 -5.72
N SER A 124 16.36 24.34 -6.35
CA SER A 124 17.19 25.55 -6.30
C SER A 124 16.43 26.75 -6.88
N GLN A 125 16.85 27.98 -6.56
CA GLN A 125 16.19 29.19 -7.07
C GLN A 125 16.22 29.28 -8.60
N ASP A 126 17.26 28.76 -9.24
CA ASP A 126 17.36 28.73 -10.70
C ASP A 126 16.44 27.68 -11.30
N LEU A 127 16.35 26.49 -10.68
CA LEU A 127 15.41 25.45 -11.12
C LEU A 127 13.96 25.88 -10.91
N LEU A 128 13.67 26.55 -9.79
CA LEU A 128 12.33 26.99 -9.40
C LEU A 128 11.70 27.91 -10.44
N LYS A 129 12.48 28.76 -11.12
CA LYS A 129 12.00 29.62 -12.22
C LYS A 129 11.35 28.79 -13.34
N TYR A 130 11.97 27.67 -13.71
CA TYR A 130 11.43 26.77 -14.73
C TYR A 130 10.18 26.04 -14.25
N VAL A 131 10.16 25.61 -12.98
CA VAL A 131 8.99 24.96 -12.37
C VAL A 131 7.81 25.92 -12.26
N ASP A 132 8.05 27.17 -11.86
CA ASP A 132 7.03 28.21 -11.73
C ASP A 132 6.45 28.56 -13.10
N ALA A 133 7.30 28.88 -14.08
CA ALA A 133 6.84 29.20 -15.44
C ALA A 133 6.02 28.06 -16.07
N ALA A 134 6.50 26.81 -15.95
CA ALA A 134 5.76 25.66 -16.45
C ALA A 134 4.45 25.44 -15.70
N SER A 135 4.45 25.58 -14.37
CA SER A 135 3.24 25.41 -13.57
C SER A 135 2.21 26.49 -13.86
N GLU A 136 2.61 27.76 -14.02
CA GLU A 136 1.72 28.86 -14.35
C GLU A 136 1.09 28.64 -15.74
N HIS A 137 1.90 28.24 -16.72
CA HIS A 137 1.40 27.89 -18.05
C HIS A 137 0.34 26.78 -17.98
N LEU A 138 0.65 25.65 -17.33
CA LEU A 138 -0.27 24.51 -17.23
C LEU A 138 -1.57 24.85 -16.49
N LYS A 139 -1.49 25.65 -15.42
CA LYS A 139 -2.67 26.13 -14.69
C LYS A 139 -3.51 27.09 -15.53
N GLY A 140 -2.89 27.87 -16.42
CA GLY A 140 -3.60 28.75 -17.35
C GLY A 140 -4.43 28.02 -18.41
N LEU A 141 -4.26 26.70 -18.57
CA LEU A 141 -5.01 25.88 -19.54
C LEU A 141 -6.37 25.40 -19.02
N SER A 142 -6.70 25.66 -17.75
CA SER A 142 -7.98 25.30 -17.14
C SER A 142 -8.60 26.47 -16.39
N ALA A 143 -9.93 26.49 -16.33
CA ALA A 143 -10.66 27.56 -15.64
C ALA A 143 -10.47 27.53 -14.11
N ASP A 144 -10.20 26.35 -13.54
CA ASP A 144 -10.00 26.15 -12.10
C ASP A 144 -8.52 26.21 -11.69
N GLY A 145 -7.60 26.42 -12.63
CA GLY A 145 -6.17 26.47 -12.35
C GLY A 145 -5.59 25.11 -11.94
N THR A 146 -6.21 24.00 -12.34
CA THR A 146 -5.74 22.64 -12.07
C THR A 146 -5.24 21.93 -13.33
N PHE A 147 -4.31 20.98 -13.14
CA PHE A 147 -3.88 20.06 -14.20
C PHE A 147 -3.55 18.70 -13.59
N ASN A 148 -3.70 17.64 -14.37
CA ASN A 148 -3.27 16.29 -14.04
C ASN A 148 -1.90 16.01 -14.68
N PHE A 149 -1.12 15.13 -14.06
CA PHE A 149 0.21 14.76 -14.52
C PHE A 149 0.27 13.27 -14.84
N LEU A 150 0.68 12.93 -16.06
CA LEU A 150 1.00 11.57 -16.48
C LEU A 150 2.51 11.46 -16.75
N HIS A 151 3.21 10.70 -15.91
CA HIS A 151 4.58 10.27 -16.20
C HIS A 151 4.54 9.00 -17.04
N LEU A 152 4.72 9.14 -18.34
CA LEU A 152 4.65 8.04 -19.30
C LEU A 152 6.07 7.55 -19.62
N ARG A 153 6.27 6.22 -19.64
CA ARG A 153 7.58 5.62 -19.96
C ARG A 153 7.46 4.78 -21.23
N LEU A 154 7.99 5.31 -22.34
CA LEU A 154 8.03 4.66 -23.66
C LEU A 154 9.42 4.72 -24.30
N GLU A 155 10.40 5.25 -23.58
CA GLU A 155 11.73 5.43 -24.13
C GLU A 155 12.34 4.07 -24.56
N ASN A 156 13.19 4.09 -25.59
CA ASN A 156 13.84 2.87 -26.09
C ASN A 156 14.65 2.14 -24.99
N ASP A 157 15.30 2.90 -24.09
CA ASP A 157 16.00 2.34 -22.93
C ASP A 157 15.03 1.74 -21.90
N TRP A 158 13.82 2.31 -21.78
CA TRP A 158 12.74 1.77 -20.95
C TRP A 158 12.17 0.47 -21.50
N VAL A 159 11.93 0.36 -22.82
CA VAL A 159 11.48 -0.89 -23.45
C VAL A 159 12.52 -1.99 -23.21
N ALA A 160 13.81 -1.67 -23.40
CA ALA A 160 14.90 -2.59 -23.09
C ALA A 160 14.97 -2.94 -21.59
N HIS A 161 14.71 -1.97 -20.70
CA HIS A 161 14.62 -2.20 -19.26
C HIS A 161 13.47 -3.15 -18.91
N CYS A 162 12.27 -2.95 -19.45
CA CYS A 162 11.13 -3.82 -19.17
C CYS A 162 11.38 -5.26 -19.63
N LYS A 163 12.07 -5.47 -20.76
CA LYS A 163 12.50 -6.81 -21.17
C LYS A 163 13.45 -7.44 -20.14
N ARG A 164 14.44 -6.69 -19.66
CA ARG A 164 15.34 -7.19 -18.60
C ARG A 164 14.58 -7.47 -17.30
N TRP A 165 13.64 -6.60 -16.94
CA TRP A 165 12.80 -6.72 -15.75
C TRP A 165 12.01 -8.03 -15.75
N THR A 166 11.37 -8.38 -16.86
CA THR A 166 10.62 -9.63 -17.02
C THR A 166 11.53 -10.87 -17.04
N ASP A 167 12.80 -10.72 -17.42
CA ASP A 167 13.76 -11.82 -17.55
C ASP A 167 14.50 -12.17 -16.22
N ILE A 168 14.33 -11.38 -15.15
CA ILE A 168 14.94 -11.66 -13.84
C ILE A 168 14.37 -12.96 -13.26
N ARG A 169 15.25 -13.91 -12.93
CA ARG A 169 14.89 -15.24 -12.40
C ARG A 169 15.16 -15.34 -10.90
N ASP A 170 14.45 -14.55 -10.11
CA ASP A 170 14.55 -14.52 -8.64
C ASP A 170 13.34 -15.16 -7.93
N GLY A 171 12.54 -15.93 -8.66
CA GLY A 171 11.31 -16.54 -8.14
C GLY A 171 10.13 -15.58 -7.99
N LYS A 172 10.28 -14.30 -8.40
CA LYS A 172 9.21 -13.30 -8.41
C LYS A 172 8.71 -13.07 -9.84
N LEU A 173 7.40 -13.15 -10.06
CA LEU A 173 6.82 -12.79 -11.36
C LEU A 173 6.85 -11.27 -11.55
N ARG A 174 7.62 -10.81 -12.52
CA ARG A 174 7.90 -9.39 -12.80
C ARG A 174 7.27 -8.95 -14.11
N ASN A 175 5.94 -8.89 -14.16
CA ASN A 175 5.21 -8.62 -15.40
C ASN A 175 4.57 -7.23 -15.49
N ASN A 176 4.74 -6.35 -14.51
CA ASN A 176 4.05 -5.07 -14.47
C ASN A 176 4.75 -3.91 -15.19
N CYS A 177 5.96 -4.06 -15.74
CA CYS A 177 6.72 -2.90 -16.26
C CYS A 177 6.07 -2.17 -17.44
N PHE A 178 5.48 -2.92 -18.39
CA PHE A 178 4.88 -2.35 -19.61
C PHE A 178 3.37 -2.59 -19.72
N ASN A 179 2.76 -3.13 -18.66
CA ASN A 179 1.33 -3.40 -18.62
C ASN A 179 0.52 -2.11 -18.77
N ASN A 180 -0.63 -2.23 -19.43
CA ASN A 180 -1.61 -1.17 -19.64
C ASN A 180 -1.11 0.10 -20.36
N THR A 181 0.12 0.10 -20.89
CA THR A 181 0.69 1.23 -21.64
C THR A 181 -0.15 1.62 -22.86
N PHE A 182 -0.87 0.66 -23.46
CA PHE A 182 -1.76 0.88 -24.61
C PHE A 182 -3.24 1.00 -24.23
N SER A 183 -3.56 0.93 -22.94
CA SER A 183 -4.93 1.06 -22.41
C SER A 183 -4.99 2.15 -21.32
N LEU A 184 -4.15 3.18 -21.45
CA LEU A 184 -3.99 4.26 -20.46
C LEU A 184 -5.32 4.90 -20.10
N ALA A 185 -6.17 5.20 -21.09
CA ALA A 185 -7.45 5.84 -20.83
C ALA A 185 -8.37 5.00 -19.92
N THR A 186 -8.42 3.68 -20.15
CA THR A 186 -9.15 2.73 -19.28
C THR A 186 -8.61 2.77 -17.84
N GLN A 187 -7.29 2.84 -17.67
CA GLN A 187 -6.67 2.93 -16.35
C GLN A 187 -6.95 4.27 -15.66
N LEU A 188 -6.89 5.37 -16.39
CA LEU A 188 -7.19 6.69 -15.82
C LEU A 188 -8.66 6.78 -15.39
N VAL A 189 -9.59 6.29 -16.21
CA VAL A 189 -11.03 6.26 -15.88
C VAL A 189 -11.30 5.37 -14.66
N SER A 190 -10.68 4.18 -14.57
CA SER A 190 -10.87 3.30 -13.40
C SER A 190 -10.42 3.98 -12.10
N LYS A 191 -9.40 4.84 -12.18
CA LYS A 191 -8.87 5.68 -11.08
C LYS A 191 -9.62 7.01 -10.90
N GLY A 192 -10.68 7.26 -11.67
CA GLY A 192 -11.50 8.47 -11.59
C GLY A 192 -10.79 9.73 -12.08
N VAL A 193 -9.74 9.59 -12.88
CA VAL A 193 -9.14 10.70 -13.63
C VAL A 193 -9.99 10.89 -14.87
N LEU A 194 -10.58 12.08 -15.05
CA LEU A 194 -11.54 12.34 -16.12
C LEU A 194 -10.94 13.26 -17.20
N PRO A 195 -11.44 13.22 -18.45
CA PRO A 195 -10.89 13.99 -19.57
C PRO A 195 -10.97 15.52 -19.45
N GLY A 196 -11.81 16.05 -18.55
CA GLY A 196 -12.12 17.48 -18.45
C GLY A 196 -10.98 18.36 -17.90
N THR A 197 -9.99 17.78 -17.21
CA THR A 197 -8.82 18.51 -16.68
C THR A 197 -7.63 18.30 -17.61
N PRO A 198 -6.86 19.35 -17.98
CA PRO A 198 -5.66 19.20 -18.81
C PRO A 198 -4.73 18.12 -18.27
N LEU A 199 -4.29 17.21 -19.13
CA LEU A 199 -3.41 16.11 -18.78
C LEU A 199 -2.02 16.37 -19.36
N PHE A 200 -1.10 16.84 -18.52
CA PHE A 200 0.29 17.03 -18.89
C PHE A 200 1.00 15.68 -19.00
N VAL A 201 1.51 15.36 -20.18
CA VAL A 201 2.24 14.11 -20.46
C VAL A 201 3.74 14.37 -20.46
N SER A 202 4.41 13.86 -19.44
CA SER A 202 5.86 13.97 -19.28
C SER A 202 6.55 12.66 -19.60
N MET A 203 7.50 12.71 -20.52
CA MET A 203 8.41 11.62 -20.90
C MET A 203 9.67 12.18 -21.56
N TYR A 204 10.64 11.32 -21.90
CA TYR A 204 11.79 11.71 -22.71
C TYR A 204 11.55 11.44 -24.20
N TRP A 205 11.01 12.46 -24.87
CA TRP A 205 10.56 12.40 -26.27
C TRP A 205 11.62 12.03 -27.32
N PRO A 206 12.89 12.50 -27.26
CA PRO A 206 13.86 12.25 -28.32
C PRO A 206 14.20 10.77 -28.59
N SER A 207 13.86 9.87 -27.66
CA SER A 207 14.25 8.45 -27.73
C SER A 207 13.03 7.51 -27.71
N THR A 208 11.94 7.88 -28.37
CA THR A 208 10.71 7.07 -28.42
C THR A 208 10.36 6.67 -29.84
N ASP A 209 9.94 5.42 -30.04
CA ASP A 209 9.36 4.96 -31.30
C ASP A 209 7.99 5.61 -31.54
N GLU A 210 7.83 6.24 -32.71
CA GLU A 210 6.63 7.01 -33.06
C GLU A 210 5.35 6.14 -33.05
N ARG A 211 5.43 4.87 -33.48
CA ARG A 211 4.26 3.98 -33.48
C ARG A 211 3.84 3.60 -32.07
N VAL A 212 4.81 3.36 -31.18
CA VAL A 212 4.55 3.07 -29.77
C VAL A 212 3.89 4.28 -29.10
N LEU A 213 4.36 5.48 -29.41
CA LEU A 213 3.79 6.74 -28.94
C LEU A 213 2.35 6.95 -29.42
N GLU A 214 2.11 6.80 -30.72
CA GLU A 214 0.77 6.91 -31.33
C GLU A 214 -0.22 5.94 -30.69
N GLN A 215 0.19 4.69 -30.45
CA GLN A 215 -0.67 3.69 -29.82
C GLN A 215 -1.00 4.04 -28.36
N ALA A 216 0.00 4.47 -27.59
CA ALA A 216 -0.20 4.83 -26.18
C ALA A 216 -1.13 6.05 -26.04
N LEU A 217 -0.84 7.13 -26.76
CA LEU A 217 -1.61 8.37 -26.71
C LEU A 217 -2.95 8.28 -27.43
N GLY A 218 -3.07 7.42 -28.45
CA GLY A 218 -4.30 7.21 -29.21
C GLY A 218 -5.47 6.80 -28.33
N SER A 219 -5.24 5.98 -27.30
CA SER A 219 -6.27 5.60 -26.32
C SER A 219 -6.82 6.82 -25.55
N LEU A 220 -5.94 7.75 -25.16
CA LEU A 220 -6.32 8.95 -24.41
C LEU A 220 -7.05 9.96 -25.30
N LEU A 221 -6.56 10.17 -26.53
CA LEU A 221 -7.21 11.06 -27.50
C LEU A 221 -8.61 10.55 -27.87
N TYR A 222 -8.77 9.23 -28.05
CA TYR A 222 -10.06 8.60 -28.34
C TYR A 222 -11.08 8.85 -27.23
N GLU A 223 -10.67 8.74 -25.96
CA GLU A 223 -11.51 9.03 -24.79
C GLU A 223 -11.65 10.54 -24.48
N GLY A 224 -11.13 11.40 -25.36
CA GLY A 224 -11.35 12.86 -25.31
C GLY A 224 -10.48 13.61 -24.30
N TYR A 225 -9.36 13.03 -23.85
CA TYR A 225 -8.45 13.74 -22.95
C TYR A 225 -7.81 14.95 -23.63
N ASN A 226 -7.80 16.08 -22.92
CA ASN A 226 -7.04 17.27 -23.32
C ASN A 226 -5.55 17.05 -22.99
N LEU A 227 -4.81 16.49 -23.95
CA LEU A 227 -3.39 16.20 -23.78
C LEU A 227 -2.54 17.47 -23.94
N VAL A 228 -1.69 17.73 -22.95
CA VAL A 228 -0.68 18.78 -23.01
C VAL A 228 0.68 18.11 -23.10
N LEU A 229 1.24 18.08 -24.31
CA LEU A 229 2.52 17.42 -24.54
C LEU A 229 3.67 18.37 -24.19
N LYS A 230 4.71 17.84 -23.55
CA LYS A 230 5.92 18.60 -23.21
C LYS A 230 6.57 19.35 -24.41
N PRO A 231 6.68 18.79 -25.64
CA PRO A 231 7.23 19.52 -26.78
C PRO A 231 6.41 20.76 -27.16
N ASP A 232 5.09 20.69 -27.01
CA ASP A 232 4.19 21.73 -27.51
C ASP A 232 3.99 22.85 -26.48
N ALA A 233 3.96 22.49 -25.19
CA ALA A 233 3.64 23.41 -24.11
C ALA A 233 4.87 24.01 -23.42
N LEU A 234 5.99 23.28 -23.40
CA LEU A 234 7.17 23.61 -22.59
C LEU A 234 8.48 23.35 -23.35
N ASP A 235 8.57 23.89 -24.56
CA ASP A 235 9.72 23.74 -25.48
C ASP A 235 11.06 24.12 -24.83
N PHE A 236 11.07 25.11 -23.93
CA PHE A 236 12.27 25.53 -23.20
C PHE A 236 12.89 24.38 -22.39
N LEU A 237 12.13 23.37 -21.98
CA LEU A 237 12.65 22.20 -21.26
C LEU A 237 13.57 21.33 -22.13
N TYR A 238 13.52 21.45 -23.46
CA TYR A 238 14.44 20.75 -24.38
C TYR A 238 15.82 21.38 -24.45
N SER A 239 15.93 22.65 -24.06
CA SER A 239 17.23 23.33 -23.95
C SER A 239 17.99 22.93 -22.68
N LEU A 240 17.29 22.31 -21.71
CA LEU A 240 17.88 21.89 -20.45
C LEU A 240 18.53 20.50 -20.58
N PRO A 241 19.60 20.23 -19.80
CA PRO A 241 20.10 18.87 -19.65
C PRO A 241 19.00 17.91 -19.19
N ARG A 242 19.05 16.65 -19.64
CA ARG A 242 18.01 15.63 -19.40
C ARG A 242 17.57 15.56 -17.94
N GLU A 243 18.52 15.45 -17.01
CA GLU A 243 18.20 15.28 -15.58
C GLU A 243 17.69 16.57 -14.93
N VAL A 244 18.06 17.75 -15.46
CA VAL A 244 17.49 19.05 -15.05
C VAL A 244 16.03 19.13 -15.50
N ALA A 245 15.75 18.78 -16.77
CA ALA A 245 14.40 18.74 -17.30
C ALA A 245 13.52 17.71 -16.57
N ALA A 246 14.09 16.56 -16.18
CA ALA A 246 13.42 15.57 -15.34
C ALA A 246 13.12 16.13 -13.94
N SER A 247 14.06 16.87 -13.34
CA SER A 247 13.84 17.54 -12.04
C SER A 247 12.71 18.58 -12.11
N VAL A 248 12.62 19.35 -13.20
CA VAL A 248 11.46 20.25 -13.42
C VAL A 248 10.16 19.45 -13.50
N SER A 249 10.13 18.39 -14.31
CA SER A 249 8.97 17.49 -14.41
C SER A 249 8.58 16.88 -13.05
N TYR A 250 9.56 16.52 -12.21
CA TYR A 250 9.32 16.01 -10.86
C TYR A 250 8.56 17.01 -9.99
N PHE A 251 9.04 18.25 -9.92
CA PHE A 251 8.38 19.27 -9.11
C PHE A 251 7.04 19.74 -9.69
N LEU A 252 6.86 19.68 -11.02
CA LEU A 252 5.53 19.87 -11.64
C LEU A 252 4.56 18.77 -11.19
N SER A 253 5.03 17.53 -11.10
CA SER A 253 4.23 16.41 -10.60
C SER A 253 3.81 16.59 -9.14
N MET A 254 4.57 17.31 -8.32
CA MET A 254 4.20 17.68 -6.93
C MET A 254 3.16 18.79 -6.84
N ARG A 255 2.99 19.56 -7.92
CA ARG A 255 2.04 20.68 -8.04
C ARG A 255 0.75 20.33 -8.78
N SER A 256 0.68 19.14 -9.40
CA SER A 256 -0.51 18.67 -10.08
C SER A 256 -1.60 18.24 -9.10
N GLU A 257 -2.85 18.29 -9.55
CA GLU A 257 -4.01 17.82 -8.78
C GLU A 257 -3.95 16.30 -8.61
N ARG A 258 -3.74 15.58 -9.72
CA ARG A 258 -3.50 14.13 -9.73
C ARG A 258 -2.18 13.80 -10.39
N PHE A 259 -1.52 12.76 -9.87
CA PHE A 259 -0.32 12.17 -10.46
C PHE A 259 -0.55 10.71 -10.82
N ILE A 260 -0.22 10.33 -12.04
CA ILE A 260 -0.23 8.95 -12.51
C ILE A 260 1.13 8.67 -13.15
N GLY A 261 1.77 7.57 -12.78
CA GLY A 261 3.02 7.15 -13.42
C GLY A 261 3.15 5.65 -13.60
N ASN A 262 4.35 5.22 -13.95
CA ASN A 262 4.72 3.81 -14.00
C ASN A 262 5.36 3.37 -12.68
N SER A 263 4.79 2.38 -11.98
CA SER A 263 5.24 1.95 -10.65
C SER A 263 6.67 1.38 -10.61
N VAL A 264 7.19 0.86 -11.72
CA VAL A 264 8.56 0.33 -11.83
C VAL A 264 9.57 1.47 -11.97
N SER A 265 9.14 2.65 -12.44
CA SER A 265 10.01 3.81 -12.57
C SER A 265 10.28 4.45 -11.20
N THR A 266 11.56 4.57 -10.83
CA THR A 266 11.98 5.23 -9.58
C THR A 266 11.42 6.65 -9.44
N PHE A 267 11.35 7.40 -10.55
CA PHE A 267 10.74 8.73 -10.58
C PHE A 267 9.28 8.68 -10.11
N SER A 268 8.46 7.80 -10.70
CA SER A 268 7.05 7.73 -10.35
C SER A 268 6.86 7.17 -8.95
N ALA A 269 7.63 6.15 -8.59
CA ALA A 269 7.55 5.53 -7.28
C ALA A 269 7.86 6.57 -6.19
N LEU A 270 8.90 7.38 -6.35
CA LEU A 270 9.22 8.44 -5.40
C LEU A 270 8.14 9.53 -5.37
N SER A 271 7.64 9.95 -6.55
CA SER A 271 6.54 10.93 -6.64
C SER A 271 5.27 10.43 -5.92
N ILE A 272 4.93 9.14 -6.05
CA ILE A 272 3.81 8.51 -5.35
C ILE A 272 4.04 8.54 -3.84
N LEU A 273 5.25 8.19 -3.39
CA LEU A 273 5.58 8.19 -1.97
C LEU A 273 5.44 9.59 -1.36
N GLU A 274 6.08 10.60 -1.96
CA GLU A 274 6.06 11.97 -1.45
C GLU A 274 4.66 12.57 -1.46
N ARG A 275 3.90 12.38 -2.54
CA ARG A 275 2.51 12.86 -2.60
C ARG A 275 1.64 12.22 -1.53
N ARG A 276 1.76 10.91 -1.30
CA ARG A 276 0.99 10.23 -0.25
C ARG A 276 1.38 10.68 1.15
N ILE A 277 2.66 10.95 1.40
CA ILE A 277 3.11 11.57 2.66
C ILE A 277 2.46 12.94 2.86
N GLU A 278 2.29 13.72 1.79
CA GLU A 278 1.60 15.02 1.80
C GLU A 278 0.06 14.93 1.77
N GLY A 279 -0.52 13.71 1.74
CA GLY A 279 -1.96 13.51 1.60
C GLY A 279 -2.53 13.91 0.23
N LYS A 280 -1.67 13.99 -0.80
CA LYS A 280 -2.04 14.28 -2.18
C LYS A 280 -2.25 13.00 -2.98
N TRP A 281 -3.23 13.04 -3.87
CA TRP A 281 -3.61 11.90 -4.70
C TRP A 281 -2.47 11.48 -5.64
N ALA A 282 -2.10 10.20 -5.62
CA ALA A 282 -1.12 9.63 -6.55
C ALA A 282 -1.33 8.12 -6.81
N SER A 283 -1.29 7.73 -8.08
CA SER A 283 -1.49 6.35 -8.55
C SER A 283 -0.49 5.98 -9.65
N TYR A 284 -0.62 4.77 -10.17
CA TYR A 284 0.10 4.25 -11.33
C TYR A 284 -0.84 3.51 -12.27
N TYR A 285 -0.45 3.38 -13.55
CA TYR A 285 -1.30 2.81 -14.60
C TYR A 285 -0.98 1.34 -14.92
N ASN A 286 0.23 0.89 -14.63
CA ASN A 286 0.76 -0.40 -15.07
C ASN A 286 0.45 -1.57 -14.10
N GLY A 287 -0.32 -1.29 -13.04
CA GLY A 287 -0.72 -2.29 -12.05
C GLY A 287 0.44 -2.95 -11.30
N GLY A 288 0.11 -4.02 -10.58
CA GLY A 288 1.08 -4.76 -9.76
C GLY A 288 1.60 -3.96 -8.57
N ASN A 289 2.82 -4.30 -8.12
CA ASN A 289 3.47 -3.68 -6.98
C ASN A 289 4.29 -2.43 -7.35
N ILE A 290 4.85 -1.75 -6.35
CA ILE A 290 5.84 -0.67 -6.51
C ILE A 290 7.19 -1.24 -6.07
N PRO A 291 8.07 -1.65 -7.00
CA PRO A 291 9.36 -2.27 -6.65
C PRO A 291 10.24 -1.48 -5.68
N LEU A 292 10.15 -0.15 -5.70
CA LEU A 292 10.89 0.70 -4.79
C LEU A 292 10.52 0.43 -3.32
N ALA A 293 9.33 -0.13 -3.04
CA ALA A 293 8.87 -0.47 -1.71
C ALA A 293 9.72 -1.55 -1.01
N VAL A 294 10.43 -2.39 -1.77
CA VAL A 294 11.39 -3.36 -1.21
C VAL A 294 12.55 -2.64 -0.51
N TYR A 295 12.95 -1.48 -1.04
CA TYR A 295 14.08 -0.70 -0.52
C TYR A 295 13.62 0.43 0.40
N ILE A 296 12.48 1.05 0.11
CA ILE A 296 11.88 2.13 0.89
C ILE A 296 10.47 1.67 1.30
N PRO A 297 10.32 0.90 2.39
CA PRO A 297 9.04 0.31 2.82
C PRO A 297 8.08 1.32 3.44
N LEU A 298 8.03 2.55 2.93
CA LEU A 298 7.16 3.63 3.38
C LEU A 298 5.86 3.73 2.57
N TYR A 299 5.64 2.81 1.62
CA TYR A 299 4.38 2.66 0.91
C TYR A 299 3.40 1.87 1.78
N ALA A 300 2.77 2.57 2.73
CA ALA A 300 1.78 1.96 3.61
C ALA A 300 0.66 1.32 2.77
N LEU A 301 0.36 0.04 3.05
CA LEU A 301 -0.75 -0.66 2.42
C LEU A 301 -2.05 -0.19 3.10
N PRO A 302 -3.07 0.28 2.36
CA PRO A 302 -4.35 0.57 2.98
C PRO A 302 -4.95 -0.72 3.54
N TRP A 303 -5.21 -0.69 4.84
CA TRP A 303 -5.92 -1.74 5.53
C TRP A 303 -7.34 -1.24 5.80
N VAL A 304 -8.30 -1.86 5.13
CA VAL A 304 -9.72 -1.51 5.16
C VAL A 304 -10.47 -2.53 6.01
N PHE A 305 -11.35 -2.06 6.87
CA PHE A 305 -12.31 -2.89 7.60
C PHE A 305 -13.64 -2.16 7.74
N THR A 306 -14.72 -2.89 7.98
CA THR A 306 -16.04 -2.31 8.27
C THR A 306 -16.29 -2.28 9.78
N PHE A 307 -16.98 -1.24 10.24
CA PHE A 307 -17.50 -1.20 11.61
C PHE A 307 -18.71 -0.27 11.71
N ASN A 308 -19.49 -0.41 12.78
CA ASN A 308 -20.68 0.39 12.97
C ASN A 308 -20.82 0.88 14.43
N SER A 309 -21.74 1.82 14.64
CA SER A 309 -21.96 2.42 15.97
C SER A 309 -22.78 1.57 16.96
N TRP A 310 -23.35 0.44 16.53
CA TRP A 310 -24.27 -0.39 17.33
C TRP A 310 -23.72 -1.77 17.72
N SER A 311 -22.57 -2.19 17.19
CA SER A 311 -21.85 -3.42 17.53
C SER A 311 -20.86 -3.23 18.68
N GLN A 312 -21.30 -2.60 19.77
CA GLN A 312 -20.47 -2.26 20.93
C GLN A 312 -19.82 -3.50 21.57
N GLU A 313 -20.51 -4.63 21.52
CA GLU A 313 -20.04 -5.92 22.02
C GLU A 313 -18.85 -6.49 21.24
N TYR A 314 -18.51 -5.94 20.07
CA TYR A 314 -17.32 -6.31 19.28
C TYR A 314 -16.17 -5.31 19.38
N GLU A 315 -16.34 -4.20 20.12
CA GLU A 315 -15.25 -3.22 20.30
C GLU A 315 -13.99 -3.83 20.92
N TYR A 316 -14.15 -4.83 21.79
CA TYR A 316 -13.02 -5.53 22.40
C TYR A 316 -12.16 -6.31 21.40
N MET A 317 -12.68 -6.58 20.20
CA MET A 317 -11.96 -7.22 19.09
C MET A 317 -11.33 -6.18 18.16
N LEU A 318 -12.11 -5.16 17.80
CA LEU A 318 -11.68 -4.08 16.94
C LEU A 318 -10.47 -3.33 17.51
N LYS A 319 -10.49 -3.00 18.80
CA LYS A 319 -9.43 -2.18 19.40
C LYS A 319 -8.05 -2.85 19.28
N PRO A 320 -7.88 -4.13 19.67
CA PRO A 320 -6.65 -4.89 19.41
C PRO A 320 -6.22 -4.96 17.94
N ALA A 321 -7.16 -5.10 17.00
CA ALA A 321 -6.84 -5.07 15.57
C ALA A 321 -6.15 -3.75 15.18
N VAL A 322 -6.75 -2.62 15.57
CA VAL A 322 -6.22 -1.27 15.27
C VAL A 322 -4.91 -1.00 15.99
N ILE A 323 -4.78 -1.40 17.26
CA ILE A 323 -3.56 -1.20 18.05
C ILE A 323 -2.40 -2.02 17.47
N SER A 324 -2.64 -3.30 17.12
CA SER A 324 -1.61 -4.15 16.52
C SER A 324 -1.17 -3.65 15.14
N ALA A 325 -2.10 -3.22 14.28
CA ALA A 325 -1.76 -2.59 13.01
C ALA A 325 -0.87 -1.33 13.20
N SER A 326 -1.25 -0.48 14.16
CA SER A 326 -0.54 0.77 14.46
C SER A 326 0.88 0.54 15.00
N SER A 327 1.11 -0.55 15.74
CA SER A 327 2.45 -0.87 16.26
C SER A 327 3.47 -1.20 15.16
N HIS A 328 3.01 -1.69 14.01
CA HIS A 328 3.89 -2.08 12.90
C HIS A 328 4.22 -0.93 11.94
N LYS A 329 3.43 0.16 11.94
CA LYS A 329 3.63 1.36 11.09
C LYS A 329 3.73 1.08 9.57
N SER A 330 3.26 -0.08 9.11
CA SER A 330 3.31 -0.49 7.70
C SER A 330 1.95 -0.41 6.98
N LEU A 331 0.89 -0.15 7.73
CA LEU A 331 -0.49 -0.11 7.26
C LEU A 331 -1.09 1.30 7.41
N HIS A 332 -1.98 1.67 6.49
CA HIS A 332 -2.82 2.86 6.59
C HIS A 332 -4.25 2.42 6.95
N PRO A 333 -4.69 2.54 8.22
CA PRO A 333 -5.98 2.02 8.65
C PRO A 333 -7.14 2.88 8.14
N VAL A 334 -8.11 2.24 7.49
CA VAL A 334 -9.32 2.84 6.94
C VAL A 334 -10.54 2.06 7.46
N CYS A 335 -11.47 2.75 8.10
CA CYS A 335 -12.74 2.17 8.54
C CYS A 335 -13.88 2.65 7.65
N VAL A 336 -14.54 1.72 6.97
CA VAL A 336 -15.85 1.98 6.36
C VAL A 336 -16.88 1.92 7.49
N PHE A 337 -17.43 3.08 7.84
CA PHE A 337 -18.20 3.24 9.07
C PHE A 337 -19.68 3.52 8.79
N SER A 338 -20.54 2.81 9.52
CA SER A 338 -22.00 3.03 9.49
C SER A 338 -22.56 3.45 10.86
N GLY A 339 -23.48 4.41 10.84
CA GLY A 339 -24.22 4.87 12.01
C GLY A 339 -23.71 6.18 12.62
N ASP A 340 -23.85 6.32 13.94
CA ASP A 340 -23.65 7.59 14.64
C ASP A 340 -22.16 7.99 14.74
N THR A 341 -21.80 9.09 14.08
CA THR A 341 -20.46 9.68 14.12
C THR A 341 -20.13 10.36 15.45
N LYS A 342 -21.10 10.48 16.37
CA LYS A 342 -20.88 10.95 17.74
C LYS A 342 -20.64 9.82 18.74
N SER A 343 -20.77 8.57 18.30
CA SER A 343 -20.51 7.39 19.13
C SER A 343 -19.09 7.40 19.72
N LEU A 344 -18.92 6.69 20.84
CA LEU A 344 -17.60 6.60 21.50
C LEU A 344 -16.58 5.90 20.59
N ILE A 345 -17.01 4.87 19.86
CA ILE A 345 -16.12 4.11 18.98
C ILE A 345 -15.66 4.92 17.76
N PHE A 346 -16.53 5.71 17.13
CA PHE A 346 -16.13 6.60 16.03
C PHE A 346 -15.03 7.57 16.48
N ARG A 347 -15.24 8.25 17.63
CA ARG A 347 -14.25 9.17 18.22
C ARG A 347 -12.98 8.45 18.67
N TRP A 348 -13.07 7.18 19.07
CA TRP A 348 -11.90 6.38 19.40
C TRP A 348 -11.08 6.08 18.14
N LEU A 349 -11.72 5.61 17.05
CA LEU A 349 -11.07 5.34 15.76
C LEU A 349 -10.34 6.57 15.21
N THR A 350 -11.01 7.73 15.16
CA THR A 350 -10.38 8.98 14.69
C THR A 350 -9.15 9.36 15.55
N ARG A 351 -9.21 9.17 16.87
CA ARG A 351 -8.08 9.45 17.77
C ARG A 351 -6.92 8.46 17.60
N GLN A 352 -7.18 7.24 17.13
CA GLN A 352 -6.14 6.28 16.78
C GLN A 352 -5.53 6.52 15.40
N GLY A 353 -5.93 7.59 14.69
CA GLY A 353 -5.44 7.88 13.34
C GLY A 353 -6.07 7.03 12.25
N VAL A 354 -7.19 6.35 12.54
CA VAL A 354 -7.95 5.61 11.53
C VAL A 354 -8.73 6.59 10.66
N GLN A 355 -8.58 6.48 9.34
CA GLN A 355 -9.40 7.21 8.38
C GLN A 355 -10.80 6.61 8.36
N THR A 356 -11.79 7.33 8.89
CA THR A 356 -13.20 6.89 8.89
C THR A 356 -13.94 7.42 7.67
N ILE A 357 -14.47 6.52 6.84
CA ILE A 357 -15.31 6.84 5.68
C ILE A 357 -16.75 6.48 6.04
N VAL A 358 -17.61 7.48 6.22
CA VAL A 358 -19.04 7.25 6.49
C VAL A 358 -19.71 6.83 5.20
N GLN A 359 -20.24 5.61 5.15
CA GLN A 359 -20.82 5.04 3.94
C GLN A 359 -22.34 4.90 4.07
N ASN A 360 -23.03 5.27 3.00
CA ASN A 360 -24.45 4.97 2.80
C ASN A 360 -24.60 4.18 1.51
N SER A 361 -24.78 2.87 1.63
CA SER A 361 -24.81 1.97 0.49
C SER A 361 -26.09 2.13 -0.33
N ALA A 362 -25.96 2.34 -1.64
CA ALA A 362 -27.08 2.50 -2.56
C ALA A 362 -27.97 1.24 -2.63
N TRP A 363 -27.40 0.06 -2.36
CA TRP A 363 -28.11 -1.22 -2.32
C TRP A 363 -28.81 -1.50 -0.99
N ALA A 364 -28.69 -0.65 0.04
CA ALA A 364 -29.29 -0.93 1.35
C ALA A 364 -30.81 -1.16 1.28
N GLY A 365 -31.52 -0.47 0.36
CA GLY A 365 -32.95 -0.68 0.12
C GLY A 365 -33.30 -2.01 -0.55
N LEU A 366 -32.32 -2.73 -1.11
CA LEU A 366 -32.51 -4.07 -1.70
C LEU A 366 -32.45 -5.18 -0.65
N LEU A 367 -31.88 -4.91 0.53
CA LEU A 367 -31.69 -5.91 1.59
C LEU A 367 -32.98 -6.56 2.05
N GLU A 368 -34.02 -5.77 2.27
CA GLU A 368 -35.31 -6.29 2.75
C GLU A 368 -35.87 -7.31 1.77
N LYS A 369 -35.80 -7.02 0.46
CA LYS A 369 -36.23 -7.95 -0.58
C LYS A 369 -35.38 -9.22 -0.59
N SER A 370 -34.06 -9.10 -0.51
CA SER A 370 -33.15 -10.24 -0.52
C SER A 370 -33.31 -11.11 0.75
N LEU A 371 -33.55 -10.51 1.92
CA LEU A 371 -33.78 -11.23 3.17
C LEU A 371 -35.17 -11.89 3.21
N ASN A 372 -36.20 -11.27 2.60
CA ASN A 372 -37.50 -11.94 2.44
C ASN A 372 -37.40 -13.20 1.57
N ASN A 373 -36.48 -13.22 0.61
CA ASN A 373 -36.19 -14.40 -0.20
C ASN A 373 -35.26 -15.40 0.51
N SER A 374 -34.72 -15.08 1.69
CA SER A 374 -33.77 -15.93 2.40
C SER A 374 -34.42 -17.10 3.13
N GLY A 375 -35.75 -17.13 3.26
CA GLY A 375 -36.48 -18.23 3.89
C GLY A 375 -35.87 -18.64 5.24
N ASP A 376 -35.47 -19.92 5.36
CA ASP A 376 -34.88 -20.53 6.56
C ASP A 376 -33.35 -20.40 6.63
N ASN A 377 -32.72 -19.51 5.85
CA ASN A 377 -31.25 -19.37 5.79
C ASN A 377 -30.60 -19.01 7.13
N VAL A 378 -31.36 -18.51 8.11
CA VAL A 378 -30.88 -18.32 9.49
C VAL A 378 -30.33 -19.60 10.13
N HIS A 379 -30.77 -20.77 9.66
CA HIS A 379 -30.22 -22.08 10.07
C HIS A 379 -28.82 -22.35 9.49
N HIS A 380 -28.48 -21.74 8.36
CA HIS A 380 -27.16 -21.82 7.74
C HIS A 380 -26.19 -20.79 8.31
N SER A 381 -26.67 -19.60 8.66
CA SER A 381 -25.84 -18.59 9.30
C SER A 381 -26.67 -17.56 10.07
N HIS A 382 -26.16 -17.17 11.24
CA HIS A 382 -26.68 -16.06 12.04
C HIS A 382 -26.65 -14.70 11.30
N LEU A 383 -25.87 -14.60 10.22
CA LEU A 383 -25.78 -13.41 9.37
C LEU A 383 -27.13 -12.99 8.76
N TYR A 384 -28.05 -13.95 8.55
CA TYR A 384 -29.39 -13.67 8.02
C TYR A 384 -30.42 -13.27 9.08
N ALA A 385 -30.04 -13.15 10.35
CA ALA A 385 -30.98 -12.97 11.44
C ALA A 385 -31.78 -11.66 11.36
N ASN A 386 -31.21 -10.60 10.78
CA ASN A 386 -31.89 -9.32 10.55
C ASN A 386 -31.10 -8.42 9.58
N ASN A 387 -31.73 -7.32 9.14
CA ASN A 387 -31.12 -6.33 8.23
C ASN A 387 -29.82 -5.74 8.76
N THR A 388 -29.68 -5.57 10.08
CA THR A 388 -28.49 -4.99 10.71
C THR A 388 -27.27 -5.90 10.58
N MET A 389 -27.46 -7.21 10.79
CA MET A 389 -26.41 -8.20 10.53
C MET A 389 -26.07 -8.28 9.05
N ALA A 390 -27.10 -8.23 8.18
CA ALA A 390 -26.92 -8.26 6.74
C ALA A 390 -26.13 -7.08 6.18
N LEU A 391 -26.43 -5.89 6.67
CA LEU A 391 -25.69 -4.67 6.37
C LEU A 391 -24.20 -4.84 6.75
N GLY A 392 -23.93 -5.31 7.97
CA GLY A 392 -22.57 -5.43 8.48
C GLY A 392 -21.64 -6.34 7.65
N PHE A 393 -22.16 -7.45 7.09
CA PHE A 393 -21.36 -8.33 6.24
C PHE A 393 -21.26 -7.84 4.78
N LEU A 394 -22.24 -7.10 4.26
CA LEU A 394 -22.25 -6.61 2.88
C LEU A 394 -21.58 -5.25 2.68
N GLU A 395 -21.37 -4.44 3.72
CA GLU A 395 -20.70 -3.13 3.60
C GLU A 395 -19.37 -3.19 2.83
N ARG A 396 -18.66 -4.32 2.92
CA ARG A 396 -17.40 -4.55 2.23
C ARG A 396 -17.50 -4.54 0.70
N ILE A 397 -18.68 -4.81 0.12
CA ILE A 397 -18.83 -4.85 -1.34
C ILE A 397 -18.67 -3.48 -1.98
N ASP A 398 -18.88 -2.39 -1.23
CA ASP A 398 -18.73 -1.01 -1.69
C ASP A 398 -17.28 -0.51 -1.66
N VAL A 399 -16.34 -1.25 -1.05
CA VAL A 399 -14.92 -0.84 -0.94
C VAL A 399 -14.32 -0.36 -2.28
N PRO A 400 -14.54 -1.04 -3.43
CA PRO A 400 -14.03 -0.60 -4.73
C PRO A 400 -14.60 0.72 -5.24
N LEU A 401 -15.74 1.17 -4.70
CA LEU A 401 -16.41 2.40 -5.11
C LEU A 401 -15.95 3.62 -4.32
N LEU A 402 -15.28 3.43 -3.19
CA LEU A 402 -14.91 4.52 -2.29
C LEU A 402 -13.89 5.45 -2.98
N PRO A 403 -14.23 6.74 -3.22
CA PRO A 403 -13.33 7.67 -3.92
C PRO A 403 -11.99 7.85 -3.22
N GLN A 404 -11.97 7.75 -1.88
CA GLN A 404 -10.77 7.83 -1.05
C GLN A 404 -9.79 6.68 -1.32
N LEU A 405 -10.27 5.55 -1.86
CA LEU A 405 -9.45 4.41 -2.19
C LEU A 405 -9.04 4.36 -3.68
N SER A 406 -9.54 5.31 -4.49
CA SER A 406 -9.32 5.33 -5.95
C SER A 406 -7.86 5.51 -6.38
N GLU A 407 -6.99 5.98 -5.49
CA GLU A 407 -5.55 6.13 -5.75
C GLU A 407 -4.75 4.82 -5.58
N TYR A 408 -5.35 3.80 -4.97
CA TYR A 408 -4.69 2.54 -4.68
C TYR A 408 -4.98 1.50 -5.76
N GLU A 409 -3.98 0.67 -6.06
CA GLU A 409 -4.17 -0.52 -6.90
C GLU A 409 -4.73 -1.66 -6.07
N TYR A 410 -4.15 -1.85 -4.88
CA TYR A 410 -4.52 -2.91 -3.95
C TYR A 410 -4.85 -2.33 -2.59
N VAL A 411 -5.84 -2.92 -1.93
CA VAL A 411 -6.11 -2.72 -0.50
C VAL A 411 -6.23 -4.08 0.19
N LEU A 412 -5.80 -4.14 1.44
CA LEU A 412 -6.06 -5.29 2.30
C LEU A 412 -7.39 -5.05 3.01
N PHE A 413 -8.40 -5.87 2.74
CA PHE A 413 -9.60 -5.91 3.55
C PHE A 413 -9.48 -6.98 4.65
N THR A 414 -9.94 -6.67 5.85
CA THR A 414 -10.17 -7.70 6.89
C THR A 414 -11.48 -7.50 7.63
N ASP A 415 -11.97 -8.57 8.26
CA ASP A 415 -12.90 -8.47 9.37
C ASP A 415 -12.27 -7.71 10.55
N SER A 416 -13.11 -7.21 11.46
CA SER A 416 -12.68 -6.41 12.61
C SER A 416 -12.16 -7.24 13.79
N ASP A 417 -12.21 -8.56 13.69
CA ASP A 417 -11.82 -9.53 14.71
C ASP A 417 -10.54 -10.27 14.37
N ILE A 418 -9.54 -9.49 13.97
CA ILE A 418 -8.19 -9.95 13.67
C ILE A 418 -7.17 -9.31 14.62
N PHE A 419 -5.91 -9.76 14.55
CA PHE A 419 -4.77 -8.94 14.95
C PHE A 419 -3.55 -9.23 14.09
N PHE A 420 -2.67 -8.24 13.95
CA PHE A 420 -1.44 -8.35 13.16
C PHE A 420 -0.27 -8.80 14.02
N ARG A 421 0.35 -9.93 13.66
CA ARG A 421 1.55 -10.45 14.32
C ARG A 421 2.83 -9.82 13.77
N LYS A 422 2.83 -9.47 12.49
CA LYS A 422 4.02 -8.99 11.76
C LYS A 422 3.70 -7.72 10.95
N PRO A 423 4.71 -6.88 10.64
CA PRO A 423 4.53 -5.82 9.67
C PRO A 423 4.15 -6.41 8.31
N LEU A 424 3.24 -5.72 7.64
CA LEU A 424 2.63 -6.15 6.40
C LEU A 424 2.69 -5.02 5.37
N THR A 425 3.24 -5.31 4.20
CA THR A 425 3.23 -4.43 3.02
C THR A 425 2.73 -5.21 1.82
N LEU A 426 2.51 -4.54 0.68
CA LEU A 426 2.12 -5.24 -0.55
C LEU A 426 3.18 -6.27 -1.00
N GLU A 427 4.46 -6.06 -0.67
CA GLU A 427 5.56 -6.98 -0.99
C GLU A 427 5.56 -8.26 -0.15
N SER A 428 4.78 -8.30 0.94
CA SER A 428 4.64 -9.50 1.75
C SER A 428 3.85 -10.60 1.04
N PHE A 429 2.98 -10.23 0.07
CA PHE A 429 2.14 -11.17 -0.65
C PHE A 429 2.91 -11.90 -1.77
N GLN A 430 2.46 -13.11 -2.09
CA GLN A 430 3.05 -13.89 -3.18
C GLN A 430 2.74 -13.25 -4.53
N LEU A 431 3.71 -13.34 -5.45
CA LEU A 431 3.55 -12.90 -6.83
C LEU A 431 3.17 -14.09 -7.73
N PRO A 432 2.29 -13.90 -8.74
CA PRO A 432 1.58 -12.66 -9.07
C PRO A 432 0.59 -12.22 -7.99
N LEU A 433 0.41 -10.90 -7.86
CA LEU A 433 -0.70 -10.36 -7.08
C LEU A 433 -2.04 -10.72 -7.76
N PRO A 434 -3.15 -10.82 -7.00
CA PRO A 434 -4.45 -11.19 -7.54
C PRO A 434 -4.94 -10.24 -8.64
N THR A 435 -5.51 -10.80 -9.70
CA THR A 435 -6.08 -10.02 -10.81
C THR A 435 -7.36 -9.29 -10.42
N THR A 436 -8.14 -9.87 -9.50
CA THR A 436 -9.42 -9.31 -8.98
C THR A 436 -9.43 -9.31 -7.45
N ILE A 437 -9.26 -10.47 -6.84
CA ILE A 437 -9.37 -10.70 -5.41
C ILE A 437 -8.50 -11.89 -5.00
N GLY A 438 -7.78 -11.75 -3.89
CA GLY A 438 -7.12 -12.86 -3.23
C GLY A 438 -7.73 -13.14 -1.88
N MET A 439 -7.98 -14.42 -1.58
CA MET A 439 -8.51 -14.88 -0.29
C MET A 439 -7.76 -16.14 0.15
N ALA A 440 -7.70 -16.39 1.46
CA ALA A 440 -7.09 -17.61 2.02
C ALA A 440 -8.16 -18.71 2.21
N PRO A 441 -7.77 -19.99 2.24
CA PRO A 441 -8.69 -21.11 2.53
C PRO A 441 -9.58 -20.94 3.76
N GLU A 442 -10.86 -21.32 3.66
CA GLU A 442 -11.80 -21.32 4.80
C GLU A 442 -11.43 -22.38 5.84
N GLY A 443 -11.14 -23.60 5.39
CA GLY A 443 -10.80 -24.73 6.25
C GLY A 443 -9.36 -25.21 6.02
N SER A 444 -9.23 -26.49 5.67
CA SER A 444 -7.98 -27.01 5.11
C SER A 444 -7.66 -26.36 3.75
N ASP A 445 -6.43 -26.53 3.26
CA ASP A 445 -5.89 -25.89 2.06
C ASP A 445 -6.71 -26.13 0.76
N GLY A 446 -7.84 -25.44 0.62
CA GLY A 446 -8.84 -25.68 -0.43
C GLY A 446 -10.03 -24.71 -0.36
N PHE A 447 -10.88 -24.77 -1.38
CA PHE A 447 -12.06 -23.93 -1.57
C PHE A 447 -13.27 -24.47 -0.77
N PRO A 448 -14.19 -23.63 -0.25
CA PRO A 448 -14.29 -22.16 -0.38
C PRO A 448 -13.18 -21.40 0.34
N PHE A 449 -13.03 -20.12 0.02
CA PHE A 449 -12.06 -19.23 0.66
C PHE A 449 -12.77 -18.27 1.62
N ASP A 450 -12.03 -17.78 2.60
CA ASP A 450 -12.54 -16.95 3.69
C ASP A 450 -12.45 -15.46 3.30
N ALA A 451 -13.60 -14.78 3.35
CA ALA A 451 -13.69 -13.36 3.00
C ALA A 451 -13.35 -12.41 4.18
N GLY A 452 -12.98 -12.97 5.34
CA GLY A 452 -12.51 -12.21 6.50
C GLY A 452 -11.09 -11.68 6.35
N VAL A 453 -10.32 -12.15 5.36
CA VAL A 453 -9.08 -11.51 4.91
C VAL A 453 -8.97 -11.57 3.38
N MET A 454 -8.98 -10.41 2.73
CA MET A 454 -8.95 -10.31 1.27
C MET A 454 -7.92 -9.28 0.79
N LEU A 455 -7.16 -9.61 -0.25
CA LEU A 455 -6.38 -8.63 -1.01
C LEU A 455 -7.19 -8.22 -2.24
N LEU A 456 -7.68 -6.99 -2.27
CA LEU A 456 -8.62 -6.49 -3.26
C LEU A 456 -7.90 -5.68 -4.34
N ASN A 457 -8.04 -6.07 -5.61
CA ASN A 457 -7.63 -5.23 -6.75
C ASN A 457 -8.72 -4.20 -7.03
N ILE A 458 -8.50 -2.96 -6.59
CA ILE A 458 -9.52 -1.90 -6.61
C ILE A 458 -10.02 -1.59 -8.04
N PRO A 459 -9.16 -1.35 -9.05
CA PRO A 459 -9.62 -1.11 -10.41
C PRO A 459 -10.45 -2.25 -11.00
N ALA A 460 -10.00 -3.50 -10.81
CA ALA A 460 -10.70 -4.66 -11.36
C ALA A 460 -12.07 -4.85 -10.72
N LEU A 461 -12.16 -4.77 -9.39
CA LEU A 461 -13.42 -4.90 -8.66
C LEU A 461 -14.36 -3.72 -8.94
N LYS A 462 -13.85 -2.50 -9.09
CA LYS A 462 -14.67 -1.34 -9.48
C LYS A 462 -15.30 -1.54 -10.86
N SER A 463 -14.54 -2.08 -11.81
CA SER A 463 -15.01 -2.40 -13.15
C SER A 463 -16.11 -3.46 -13.15
N SER A 464 -15.96 -4.52 -12.35
CA SER A 464 -16.94 -5.61 -12.25
C SER A 464 -18.10 -5.33 -11.29
N TYR A 465 -18.01 -4.29 -10.45
CA TYR A 465 -18.97 -3.99 -9.39
C TYR A 465 -20.44 -3.97 -9.87
N PRO A 466 -20.82 -3.31 -10.98
CA PRO A 466 -22.23 -3.31 -11.40
C PRO A 466 -22.78 -4.70 -11.72
N ALA A 467 -21.94 -5.62 -12.19
CA ALA A 467 -22.32 -7.01 -12.42
C ALA A 467 -22.36 -7.81 -11.11
N PHE A 468 -21.37 -7.59 -10.23
CA PHE A 468 -21.29 -8.23 -8.92
C PHE A 468 -22.48 -7.87 -8.02
N ALA A 469 -22.81 -6.59 -7.88
CA ALA A 469 -23.95 -6.13 -7.09
C ALA A 469 -25.26 -6.72 -7.62
N ARG A 470 -25.45 -6.76 -8.95
CA ARG A 470 -26.62 -7.43 -9.55
C ARG A 470 -26.67 -8.91 -9.18
N PHE A 471 -25.56 -9.63 -9.32
CA PHE A 471 -25.45 -11.05 -8.95
C PHE A 471 -25.83 -11.30 -7.49
N VAL A 472 -25.36 -10.47 -6.54
CA VAL A 472 -25.69 -10.58 -5.12
C VAL A 472 -27.18 -10.36 -4.87
N PHE A 473 -27.74 -9.24 -5.33
CA PHE A 473 -29.10 -8.85 -4.97
C PHE A 473 -30.20 -9.48 -5.84
N SER A 474 -29.84 -10.09 -6.98
CA SER A 474 -30.76 -10.91 -7.78
C SER A 474 -30.74 -12.40 -7.42
N ASN A 475 -29.96 -12.80 -6.41
CA ASN A 475 -29.88 -14.20 -5.98
C ASN A 475 -31.25 -14.69 -5.48
N GLU A 476 -31.75 -15.78 -6.07
CA GLU A 476 -33.06 -16.36 -5.76
C GLU A 476 -33.10 -17.06 -4.40
N HIS A 477 -31.93 -17.37 -3.82
CA HIS A 477 -31.77 -18.02 -2.52
C HIS A 477 -31.50 -17.02 -1.39
N GLY A 478 -31.85 -15.74 -1.58
CA GLY A 478 -31.70 -14.71 -0.54
C GLY A 478 -30.27 -14.54 -0.03
N MET A 479 -29.31 -14.43 -0.96
CA MET A 479 -27.87 -14.26 -0.72
C MET A 479 -27.17 -15.49 -0.10
N PHE A 480 -27.81 -16.65 -0.17
CA PHE A 480 -27.13 -17.93 0.04
C PHE A 480 -26.61 -18.47 -1.29
N PHE A 481 -25.34 -18.89 -1.31
CA PHE A 481 -24.66 -19.37 -2.49
C PHE A 481 -24.32 -20.85 -2.31
N PRO A 482 -25.14 -21.76 -2.88
CA PRO A 482 -24.98 -23.20 -2.65
C PRO A 482 -23.57 -23.66 -3.00
N ARG A 483 -22.91 -24.38 -2.07
CA ARG A 483 -21.51 -24.86 -2.12
C ARG A 483 -20.42 -23.82 -1.84
N ASN A 484 -20.75 -22.53 -1.87
CA ASN A 484 -19.80 -21.44 -1.64
C ASN A 484 -19.96 -20.80 -0.25
N GLY A 485 -21.15 -20.92 0.35
CA GLY A 485 -21.43 -20.44 1.70
C GLY A 485 -22.39 -19.25 1.73
N PRO A 486 -22.57 -18.65 2.91
CA PRO A 486 -23.51 -17.55 3.09
C PRO A 486 -22.92 -16.20 2.68
N GLY A 487 -23.79 -15.26 2.33
CA GLY A 487 -23.51 -13.83 2.32
C GLY A 487 -22.41 -13.39 1.36
N ASP A 488 -21.58 -12.47 1.82
CA ASP A 488 -20.48 -11.88 1.07
C ASP A 488 -19.42 -12.91 0.66
N GLN A 489 -19.04 -13.83 1.56
CA GLN A 489 -18.07 -14.88 1.25
C GLN A 489 -18.54 -15.76 0.09
N GLY A 490 -19.76 -16.29 0.20
CA GLY A 490 -20.34 -17.10 -0.86
C GLY A 490 -20.47 -16.33 -2.18
N ALA A 491 -20.80 -15.04 -2.11
CA ALA A 491 -20.89 -14.20 -3.29
C ALA A 491 -19.53 -14.01 -3.97
N TYR A 492 -18.48 -13.68 -3.22
CA TYR A 492 -17.14 -13.48 -3.76
C TYR A 492 -16.58 -14.77 -4.37
N ASP A 493 -16.70 -15.89 -3.65
CA ASP A 493 -16.24 -17.19 -4.12
C ASP A 493 -16.94 -17.62 -5.41
N GLN A 494 -18.27 -17.46 -5.49
CA GLN A 494 -19.02 -17.90 -6.67
C GLN A 494 -18.85 -16.95 -7.86
N PHE A 495 -18.87 -15.62 -7.64
CA PHE A 495 -18.75 -14.66 -8.74
C PHE A 495 -17.34 -14.60 -9.33
N ASN A 496 -16.31 -14.77 -8.48
CA ASN A 496 -14.91 -14.65 -8.87
C ASN A 496 -14.19 -16.01 -8.96
N GLU A 497 -14.91 -17.12 -9.00
CA GLU A 497 -14.37 -18.49 -8.89
C GLU A 497 -13.12 -18.70 -9.76
N SER A 498 -13.16 -18.29 -11.04
CA SER A 498 -12.03 -18.45 -11.96
C SER A 498 -10.78 -17.67 -11.54
N THR A 499 -10.94 -16.48 -10.96
CA THR A 499 -9.84 -15.56 -10.63
C THR A 499 -9.36 -15.68 -9.18
N VAL A 500 -10.23 -16.06 -8.25
CA VAL A 500 -9.87 -16.17 -6.83
C VAL A 500 -8.92 -17.35 -6.59
N HIS A 501 -9.04 -18.43 -7.37
CA HIS A 501 -8.10 -19.55 -7.34
C HIS A 501 -6.67 -19.13 -7.72
N GLU A 502 -6.52 -18.24 -8.71
CA GLU A 502 -5.23 -17.68 -9.12
C GLU A 502 -4.66 -16.74 -8.05
N GLY A 503 -5.54 -16.03 -7.33
CA GLY A 503 -5.21 -15.11 -6.25
C GLY A 503 -5.13 -15.72 -4.85
N LYS A 504 -5.13 -17.06 -4.71
CA LYS A 504 -5.16 -17.74 -3.41
C LYS A 504 -4.04 -17.23 -2.49
N LEU A 505 -4.43 -16.72 -1.33
CA LEU A 505 -3.50 -16.28 -0.30
C LEU A 505 -3.01 -17.46 0.53
N LEU A 506 -1.80 -17.34 1.07
CA LEU A 506 -1.29 -18.27 2.08
C LEU A 506 -2.15 -18.23 3.34
N THR A 507 -2.29 -19.38 4.01
CA THR A 507 -2.97 -19.49 5.31
C THR A 507 -2.34 -18.62 6.38
N ALA A 508 -1.05 -18.27 6.26
CA ALA A 508 -0.37 -17.32 7.13
C ALA A 508 -1.01 -15.92 7.14
N PHE A 509 -1.75 -15.54 6.10
CA PHE A 509 -2.52 -14.29 6.07
C PHE A 509 -3.92 -14.42 6.67
N ASN A 510 -4.34 -15.62 7.09
CA ASN A 510 -5.64 -15.85 7.70
C ASN A 510 -5.55 -17.02 8.70
N ALA A 511 -4.63 -16.91 9.66
CA ALA A 511 -4.41 -17.96 10.63
C ALA A 511 -5.59 -18.03 11.60
N LYS A 512 -6.20 -19.22 11.71
CA LYS A 512 -7.39 -19.45 12.53
C LYS A 512 -6.99 -20.17 13.83
N PRO A 513 -7.55 -19.80 14.98
CA PRO A 513 -7.06 -20.25 16.28
C PRO A 513 -7.38 -21.73 16.60
N TYR A 514 -8.18 -22.39 15.77
CA TYR A 514 -8.48 -23.82 15.86
C TYR A 514 -7.68 -24.68 14.87
N HIS A 515 -6.78 -24.08 14.09
CA HIS A 515 -5.77 -24.78 13.29
C HIS A 515 -4.46 -24.89 14.07
N PRO A 516 -3.51 -25.75 13.64
CA PRO A 516 -2.15 -25.78 14.20
C PRO A 516 -1.52 -24.39 14.25
N PHE A 517 -0.65 -24.17 15.23
CA PHE A 517 0.06 -22.90 15.33
C PHE A 517 0.99 -22.71 14.15
N ASP A 518 1.03 -21.48 13.66
CA ASP A 518 1.81 -21.10 12.49
C ASP A 518 2.74 -19.96 12.90
N ASP A 519 4.04 -20.28 13.05
CA ASP A 519 5.09 -19.30 13.36
C ASP A 519 5.19 -18.21 12.27
N ASP A 520 4.77 -18.55 11.05
CA ASP A 520 4.77 -17.66 9.91
C ASP A 520 3.53 -16.77 9.81
N ALA A 521 2.49 -17.04 10.61
CA ALA A 521 1.25 -16.26 10.59
C ALA A 521 1.52 -14.76 10.76
N THR A 522 0.99 -14.00 9.81
CA THR A 522 1.06 -12.54 9.73
C THR A 522 -0.21 -11.92 10.29
N ILE A 523 -1.37 -12.52 10.00
CA ILE A 523 -2.68 -12.10 10.51
C ILE A 523 -3.32 -13.31 11.17
N VAL A 524 -3.79 -13.13 12.41
CA VAL A 524 -4.64 -14.10 13.09
C VAL A 524 -6.06 -13.59 13.04
N HIS A 525 -6.96 -14.41 12.52
CA HIS A 525 -8.39 -14.12 12.43
C HIS A 525 -9.13 -14.98 13.45
N TRP A 526 -9.84 -14.32 14.36
CA TRP A 526 -10.68 -14.98 15.37
C TRP A 526 -11.98 -15.52 14.76
N HIS A 527 -11.86 -16.21 13.63
CA HIS A 527 -12.96 -16.86 12.93
C HIS A 527 -13.66 -17.86 13.85
N GLY A 528 -14.99 -17.93 13.76
CA GLY A 528 -15.79 -18.76 14.67
C GLY A 528 -15.78 -18.23 16.11
N PRO A 529 -15.42 -19.05 17.12
CA PRO A 529 -15.58 -18.64 18.51
C PRO A 529 -14.61 -17.51 18.90
N LYS A 530 -15.17 -16.41 19.40
CA LYS A 530 -14.42 -15.21 19.79
C LYS A 530 -13.72 -15.41 21.14
N PRO A 531 -12.73 -14.57 21.49
CA PRO A 531 -11.95 -14.76 22.70
C PRO A 531 -12.75 -14.91 24.00
N MET A 532 -13.78 -14.07 24.19
CA MET A 532 -14.66 -14.17 25.36
C MET A 532 -15.52 -15.44 25.37
N GLN A 533 -15.89 -15.96 24.20
CA GLN A 533 -16.65 -17.21 24.07
C GLN A 533 -15.79 -18.42 24.45
N PHE A 534 -14.50 -18.40 24.08
CA PHE A 534 -13.53 -19.40 24.50
C PHE A 534 -13.23 -19.35 26.00
N ILE A 535 -13.14 -18.16 26.63
CA ILE A 535 -13.04 -18.10 28.10
C ILE A 535 -14.24 -18.77 28.75
N ARG A 536 -15.45 -18.46 28.27
CA ARG A 536 -16.68 -19.09 28.80
C ARG A 536 -16.65 -20.61 28.62
N PHE A 537 -16.11 -21.10 27.52
CA PHE A 537 -15.86 -22.53 27.32
C PHE A 537 -14.89 -23.10 28.35
N LEU A 538 -13.75 -22.45 28.61
CA LEU A 538 -12.79 -22.85 29.65
C LEU A 538 -13.38 -22.84 31.07
N GLN A 539 -14.43 -22.06 31.32
CA GLN A 539 -15.10 -21.97 32.61
C GLN A 539 -16.25 -22.98 32.77
N SER A 540 -16.98 -23.25 31.70
CA SER A 540 -18.26 -24.01 31.74
C SER A 540 -18.24 -25.35 31.02
N GLY A 541 -17.23 -25.59 30.17
CA GLY A 541 -17.16 -26.75 29.27
C GLY A 541 -18.15 -26.70 28.10
N ARG A 542 -18.90 -25.60 27.89
CA ARG A 542 -19.91 -25.49 26.82
C ARG A 542 -19.50 -24.45 25.78
N CYS A 543 -19.36 -24.89 24.52
CA CYS A 543 -19.08 -24.00 23.39
C CYS A 543 -20.39 -23.32 22.96
N PRO A 544 -20.43 -21.99 22.78
CA PRO A 544 -21.69 -21.28 22.50
C PRO A 544 -22.18 -21.41 21.04
N LEU A 545 -21.43 -22.06 20.14
CA LEU A 545 -21.77 -22.17 18.72
C LEU A 545 -22.52 -23.47 18.42
N LYS A 546 -23.79 -23.37 17.96
CA LYS A 546 -24.70 -24.50 17.66
C LYS A 546 -24.18 -25.51 16.62
N GLN A 547 -23.27 -25.11 15.72
CA GLN A 547 -22.67 -25.97 14.68
C GLN A 547 -21.18 -26.26 14.92
N GLY A 548 -20.65 -25.90 16.09
CA GLY A 548 -19.21 -25.75 16.33
C GLY A 548 -18.66 -26.47 17.56
N ASP A 549 -19.32 -27.52 18.06
CA ASP A 549 -18.92 -28.22 19.30
C ASP A 549 -17.44 -28.66 19.29
N ASN A 550 -16.83 -28.86 18.12
CA ASN A 550 -15.41 -29.19 17.98
C ASN A 550 -14.47 -28.00 17.74
N MET A 551 -14.95 -26.77 17.48
CA MET A 551 -14.05 -25.62 17.25
C MET A 551 -13.42 -25.12 18.55
N CYS A 552 -14.21 -25.02 19.62
CA CYS A 552 -13.67 -24.63 20.92
C CYS A 552 -12.66 -25.69 21.44
N SER A 553 -12.97 -26.98 21.34
CA SER A 553 -12.07 -28.06 21.74
C SER A 553 -10.80 -28.09 20.89
N ARG A 554 -10.92 -28.05 19.56
CA ARG A 554 -9.75 -27.99 18.65
C ARG A 554 -8.89 -26.75 18.89
N GLY A 555 -9.50 -25.61 19.21
CA GLY A 555 -8.77 -24.40 19.58
C GLY A 555 -7.85 -24.63 20.77
N LEU A 556 -8.36 -25.23 21.85
CA LEU A 556 -7.57 -25.53 23.05
C LEU A 556 -6.46 -26.55 22.79
N GLU A 557 -6.71 -27.55 21.93
CA GLU A 557 -5.72 -28.54 21.53
C GLU A 557 -4.63 -27.97 20.62
N ASN A 558 -4.95 -26.90 19.88
CA ASN A 558 -4.07 -26.29 18.89
C ASN A 558 -3.55 -24.90 19.34
N SER A 559 -3.78 -23.86 18.53
CA SER A 559 -3.08 -22.58 18.60
C SER A 559 -3.78 -21.50 19.43
N TYR A 560 -5.02 -21.71 19.84
CA TYR A 560 -5.85 -20.68 20.46
C TYR A 560 -5.15 -20.03 21.66
N CYS A 561 -4.59 -20.83 22.57
CA CYS A 561 -3.93 -20.33 23.77
C CYS A 561 -2.66 -19.50 23.46
N GLN A 562 -1.92 -19.86 22.42
CA GLN A 562 -0.71 -19.13 22.02
C GLN A 562 -1.08 -17.78 21.40
N TYR A 563 -2.00 -17.77 20.44
CA TYR A 563 -2.48 -16.51 19.86
C TYR A 563 -3.20 -15.63 20.87
N LEU A 564 -3.91 -16.21 21.85
CA LEU A 564 -4.56 -15.42 22.89
C LEU A 564 -3.53 -14.70 23.76
N ARG A 565 -2.41 -15.36 24.11
CA ARG A 565 -1.32 -14.70 24.84
C ARG A 565 -0.78 -13.50 24.07
N GLU A 566 -0.50 -13.67 22.79
CA GLU A 566 -0.03 -12.57 21.93
C GLU A 566 -1.06 -11.43 21.83
N TRP A 567 -2.33 -11.77 21.62
CA TRP A 567 -3.42 -10.80 21.49
C TRP A 567 -3.65 -9.97 22.76
N THR A 568 -3.47 -10.56 23.95
CA THR A 568 -3.68 -9.85 25.23
C THR A 568 -2.70 -8.69 25.48
N VAL A 569 -1.63 -8.58 24.69
CA VAL A 569 -0.72 -7.42 24.69
C VAL A 569 -1.42 -6.18 24.13
N TYR A 570 -2.39 -6.36 23.24
CA TYR A 570 -3.14 -5.28 22.57
C TYR A 570 -4.53 -5.03 23.18
N ALA A 571 -5.01 -5.95 24.03
CA ALA A 571 -6.29 -5.83 24.72
C ALA A 571 -6.26 -4.77 25.84
N GLU A 572 -7.44 -4.22 26.17
CA GLU A 572 -7.56 -3.28 27.29
C GLU A 572 -7.08 -3.91 28.61
N PRO A 573 -6.46 -3.15 29.54
CA PRO A 573 -5.81 -3.73 30.72
C PRO A 573 -6.72 -4.60 31.59
N GLN A 574 -7.98 -4.19 31.77
CA GLN A 574 -8.95 -4.95 32.57
C GLN A 574 -9.32 -6.27 31.91
N LEU A 575 -9.59 -6.26 30.60
CA LEU A 575 -9.80 -7.47 29.82
C LEU A 575 -8.54 -8.37 29.86
N SER A 576 -7.35 -7.78 29.70
CA SER A 576 -6.07 -8.49 29.78
C SER A 576 -5.92 -9.24 31.10
N ALA A 577 -6.37 -8.66 32.24
CA ALA A 577 -6.33 -9.34 33.54
C ALA A 577 -7.26 -10.57 33.60
N ASP A 578 -8.50 -10.43 33.13
CA ASP A 578 -9.47 -11.53 33.09
C ASP A 578 -9.00 -12.66 32.15
N PHE A 579 -8.45 -12.28 30.99
CA PHE A 579 -7.85 -13.22 30.04
C PHE A 579 -6.62 -13.91 30.64
N ARG A 580 -5.73 -13.22 31.34
CA ARG A 580 -4.56 -13.83 32.01
C ARG A 580 -4.98 -14.84 33.08
N ALA A 581 -6.02 -14.54 33.85
CA ALA A 581 -6.57 -15.49 34.80
C ALA A 581 -7.11 -16.75 34.10
N ALA A 582 -7.82 -16.58 32.98
CA ALA A 582 -8.30 -17.70 32.17
C ALA A 582 -7.17 -18.50 31.50
N LEU A 583 -6.08 -17.83 31.07
CA LEU A 583 -4.89 -18.44 30.47
C LEU A 583 -4.15 -19.39 31.43
N SER A 584 -4.33 -19.27 32.74
CA SER A 584 -3.79 -20.24 33.71
C SER A 584 -4.36 -21.66 33.52
N LYS A 585 -5.51 -21.78 32.86
CA LYS A 585 -6.16 -23.06 32.52
C LYS A 585 -5.82 -23.55 31.12
N CYS A 586 -5.09 -22.76 30.33
CA CYS A 586 -4.56 -23.25 29.07
C CYS A 586 -3.50 -24.31 29.35
N PRO A 587 -3.51 -25.44 28.62
CA PRO A 587 -2.41 -26.38 28.71
C PRO A 587 -1.10 -25.62 28.44
N ASN A 588 -0.09 -25.88 29.27
CA ASN A 588 1.27 -25.42 29.02
C ASN A 588 1.82 -26.19 27.81
N THR A 589 1.31 -25.90 26.61
CA THR A 589 2.10 -26.11 25.41
C THR A 589 3.29 -25.18 25.55
N ALA A 590 4.48 -25.78 25.49
CA ALA A 590 5.75 -25.18 25.86
C ALA A 590 5.88 -23.73 25.39
N ALA A 591 6.52 -22.90 26.22
CA ALA A 591 6.91 -21.54 25.88
C ALA A 591 7.50 -21.52 24.46
N ALA A 592 6.83 -20.83 23.54
CA ALA A 592 7.48 -20.38 22.32
C ALA A 592 8.55 -19.34 22.74
N PRO A 593 9.72 -19.34 22.08
CA PRO A 593 10.87 -18.51 22.44
C PRO A 593 10.61 -17.00 22.37
#